data_AF-A0A815YLZ4-F1
#
_entry.id   AF-A0A815YLZ4-F1
#
_cell.length_a   1.000
_cell.length_b   1.000
_cell.length_c   1.000
_cell.angle_alpha   90.00
_cell.angle_beta   90.00
_cell.angle_gamma   90.00
#
_symmetry.space_group_name_H-M   'P 1'
#
loop_
_entity.id
_entity.type
_entity.pdbx_description
1 polymer ?
#
loop_
_entity_poly.entity_id
_entity_poly.type
_entity_poly.pdbx_seq_one_letter_code
_entity_poly.pdbx_strand_id
1 'polypeptide(L)'
;MAHHKNNLIIYDDTQPFQLKNHIVINGTVEYKSNFIINSQIGGVLIHHIDMDDYIGLSCNLGAYPISSVVSRIFSQSKSYIKPTTTTATITLNNQYETTKIRSTVINNLCSGVKTEQLIEDKIDCRYYYVCQSNNSKPISHLQCPQNMFFSMKEKACTHQNS
;
A
#
# COMPACT_ATOMS: atom_id res chain seq x y z
N MET A 1 44.22 -11.35 -10.87
CA MET A 1 43.68 -10.99 -12.20
C MET A 1 42.17 -11.05 -12.10
N ALA A 2 41.49 -9.89 -12.04
CA ALA A 2 40.04 -9.82 -11.94
C ALA A 2 39.42 -9.99 -13.34
N HIS A 3 38.65 -11.05 -13.53
CA HIS A 3 37.91 -11.27 -14.77
C HIS A 3 36.69 -10.32 -14.82
N HIS A 4 36.82 -9.21 -15.54
CA HIS A 4 35.67 -8.41 -15.97
C HIS A 4 34.85 -9.23 -16.97
N LYS A 5 33.78 -9.87 -16.51
CA LYS A 5 32.73 -10.39 -17.40
C LYS A 5 31.90 -9.20 -17.88
N ASN A 6 31.95 -8.93 -19.18
CA ASN A 6 31.00 -8.03 -19.83
C ASN A 6 29.63 -8.72 -19.84
N ASN A 7 28.68 -8.15 -19.09
CA ASN A 7 27.32 -8.68 -18.99
C ASN A 7 26.45 -8.06 -20.07
N LEU A 8 25.85 -8.91 -20.91
CA LEU A 8 24.87 -8.52 -21.93
C LEU A 8 23.46 -8.62 -21.33
N ILE A 9 22.73 -7.50 -21.31
CA ILE A 9 21.32 -7.46 -20.91
C ILE A 9 20.49 -7.53 -22.19
N ILE A 10 19.57 -8.50 -22.28
CA ILE A 10 18.66 -8.67 -23.42
C ILE A 10 17.23 -8.40 -22.93
N TYR A 11 16.50 -7.56 -23.66
CA TYR A 11 15.09 -7.26 -23.42
C TYR A 11 14.25 -8.07 -24.41
N ASP A 12 13.32 -8.89 -23.91
CA ASP A 12 12.33 -9.61 -24.72
C ASP A 12 10.94 -9.11 -24.38
N ASP A 13 10.33 -8.39 -25.34
CA ASP A 13 9.01 -7.78 -25.20
C ASP A 13 7.85 -8.75 -25.52
N THR A 14 8.17 -9.99 -25.93
CA THR A 14 7.17 -10.99 -26.36
C THR A 14 6.87 -12.02 -25.27
N GLN A 15 7.86 -12.40 -24.45
CA GLN A 15 7.67 -13.24 -23.26
C GLN A 15 8.74 -12.89 -22.21
N PRO A 16 8.41 -12.52 -20.96
CA PRO A 16 9.42 -12.34 -19.93
C PRO A 16 9.91 -13.70 -19.43
N PHE A 17 10.76 -14.37 -20.21
CA PHE A 17 11.54 -15.52 -19.77
C PHE A 17 13.02 -15.16 -19.72
N GLN A 18 13.59 -15.40 -18.55
CA GLN A 18 14.98 -15.15 -18.16
C GLN A 18 15.97 -15.77 -19.16
N LEU A 19 16.96 -14.99 -19.58
CA LEU A 19 18.23 -15.50 -20.10
C LEU A 19 19.39 -14.92 -19.29
N LYS A 20 20.06 -15.82 -18.56
CA LYS A 20 21.36 -15.70 -17.87
C LYS A 20 21.78 -14.30 -17.39
N ASN A 21 21.79 -14.17 -16.06
CA ASN A 21 22.64 -13.24 -15.29
C ASN A 21 22.45 -11.74 -15.55
N HIS A 22 21.24 -11.23 -15.31
CA HIS A 22 20.97 -10.05 -14.44
C HIS A 22 19.50 -9.64 -14.61
N ILE A 23 18.80 -9.40 -13.51
CA ILE A 23 17.39 -9.03 -13.47
C ILE A 23 17.26 -7.51 -13.70
N VAL A 24 16.57 -7.09 -14.76
CA VAL A 24 16.12 -5.69 -14.88
C VAL A 24 14.74 -5.59 -14.24
N ILE A 25 14.72 -5.26 -12.94
CA ILE A 25 13.49 -5.18 -12.15
C ILE A 25 12.56 -4.06 -12.65
N ASN A 26 13.13 -2.93 -13.11
CA ASN A 26 12.33 -1.78 -13.51
C ASN A 26 11.55 -2.02 -14.82
N GLY A 27 12.19 -2.58 -15.87
CA GLY A 27 11.60 -2.63 -17.20
C GLY A 27 10.28 -3.42 -17.29
N THR A 28 10.28 -4.66 -16.82
CA THR A 28 9.10 -5.55 -16.96
C THR A 28 7.96 -5.14 -16.02
N VAL A 29 8.26 -4.78 -14.77
CA VAL A 29 7.23 -4.39 -13.79
C VAL A 29 6.59 -3.06 -14.19
N GLU A 30 7.39 -2.12 -14.69
CA GLU A 30 6.89 -0.85 -15.22
C GLU A 30 6.01 -1.04 -16.45
N TYR A 31 6.44 -1.85 -17.41
CA TYR A 31 5.66 -2.14 -18.62
C TYR A 31 4.30 -2.75 -18.27
N LYS A 32 4.28 -3.76 -17.40
CA LYS A 32 3.03 -4.40 -16.94
C LYS A 32 2.14 -3.42 -16.16
N SER A 33 2.72 -2.59 -15.30
CA SER A 33 1.94 -1.59 -14.53
C SER A 33 1.28 -0.56 -15.45
N ASN A 34 2.00 -0.08 -16.47
CA ASN A 34 1.45 0.80 -17.50
C ASN A 34 0.34 0.13 -18.31
N PHE A 35 0.53 -1.13 -18.71
CA PHE A 35 -0.52 -1.90 -19.40
C PHE A 35 -1.80 -1.99 -18.58
N ILE A 36 -1.69 -2.26 -17.28
CA ILE A 36 -2.85 -2.42 -16.38
C ILE A 36 -3.64 -1.11 -16.24
N ILE A 37 -2.96 0.02 -16.07
CA ILE A 37 -3.60 1.35 -16.01
C ILE A 37 -4.27 1.70 -17.34
N ASN A 38 -3.57 1.49 -18.47
CA ASN A 38 -4.11 1.78 -19.80
C ASN A 38 -5.29 0.87 -20.17
N SER A 39 -5.35 -0.34 -19.61
CA SER A 39 -6.43 -1.30 -19.81
C SER A 39 -7.60 -1.12 -18.84
N GLN A 40 -7.57 -0.08 -17.99
CA GLN A 40 -8.61 0.19 -16.97
C GLN A 40 -8.84 -0.99 -16.00
N ILE A 41 -7.81 -1.79 -15.75
CA ILE A 41 -7.86 -2.87 -14.77
C ILE A 41 -7.68 -2.26 -13.38
N GLY A 42 -8.56 -2.65 -12.44
CA GLY A 42 -8.71 -1.97 -11.14
C GLY A 42 -7.55 -2.09 -10.15
N GLY A 43 -6.49 -2.84 -10.48
CA GLY A 43 -5.33 -2.98 -9.59
C GLY A 43 -4.37 -4.10 -9.98
N VAL A 44 -3.38 -4.30 -9.11
CA VAL A 44 -2.34 -5.33 -9.23
C VAL A 44 -2.36 -6.20 -7.97
N LEU A 45 -2.26 -7.51 -8.14
CA LEU A 45 -1.92 -8.44 -7.08
C LEU A 45 -0.41 -8.70 -7.12
N ILE A 46 0.28 -8.48 -6.00
CA ILE A 46 1.69 -8.84 -5.82
C ILE A 46 1.74 -10.09 -4.93
N HIS A 47 2.37 -11.14 -5.45
CA HIS A 47 2.51 -12.43 -4.76
C HIS A 47 3.99 -12.86 -4.79
N HIS A 48 4.70 -12.93 -3.66
CA HIS A 48 4.37 -12.37 -2.35
C HIS A 48 5.30 -11.20 -1.99
N ILE A 49 4.87 -10.36 -1.05
CA ILE A 49 5.58 -9.14 -0.65
C ILE A 49 6.93 -9.41 0.03
N ASP A 50 7.07 -10.55 0.70
CA ASP A 50 8.29 -11.03 1.37
C ASP A 50 9.33 -11.60 0.39
N MET A 51 8.94 -11.87 -0.85
CA MET A 51 9.87 -12.25 -1.94
C MET A 51 10.42 -11.04 -2.71
N ASP A 52 9.90 -9.84 -2.45
CA ASP A 52 10.56 -8.60 -2.87
C ASP A 52 11.84 -8.39 -2.03
N ASP A 53 12.76 -7.53 -2.46
CA ASP A 53 13.91 -7.14 -1.62
C ASP A 53 13.43 -6.17 -0.54
N TYR A 54 12.65 -6.68 0.41
CA TYR A 54 11.89 -5.91 1.38
C TYR A 54 12.78 -5.15 2.37
N ILE A 55 14.03 -5.59 2.56
CA ILE A 55 15.03 -4.87 3.38
C ILE A 55 15.87 -3.94 2.50
N GLY A 56 16.05 -4.24 1.21
CA GLY A 56 16.87 -3.47 0.28
C GLY A 56 18.37 -3.79 0.34
N LEU A 57 18.73 -4.98 0.81
CA LEU A 57 20.13 -5.41 0.98
C LEU A 57 20.65 -6.29 -0.17
N SER A 58 19.76 -6.76 -1.05
CA SER A 58 20.10 -7.76 -2.07
C SER A 58 20.32 -7.10 -3.44
N CYS A 59 19.48 -6.13 -3.78
CA CYS A 59 19.44 -5.52 -5.10
C CYS A 59 20.09 -4.13 -5.17
N ASN A 60 20.44 -3.52 -4.03
CA ASN A 60 20.94 -2.14 -3.93
C ASN A 60 20.01 -1.09 -4.55
N LEU A 61 18.70 -1.35 -4.50
CA LEU A 61 17.65 -0.45 -5.02
C LEU A 61 16.81 0.19 -3.90
N GLY A 62 17.21 -0.01 -2.64
CA GLY A 62 16.39 0.29 -1.47
C GLY A 62 15.36 -0.80 -1.20
N ALA A 63 14.59 -0.63 -0.14
CA ALA A 63 13.55 -1.56 0.25
C ALA A 63 12.43 -1.59 -0.80
N TYR A 64 11.89 -2.78 -1.06
CA TYR A 64 10.71 -3.00 -1.90
C TYR A 64 10.84 -2.52 -3.36
N PRO A 65 11.90 -2.89 -4.10
CA PRO A 65 12.13 -2.39 -5.45
C PRO A 65 11.04 -2.77 -6.46
N ILE A 66 10.36 -3.90 -6.32
CA ILE A 66 9.26 -4.27 -7.24
C ILE A 66 7.99 -3.48 -6.90
N SER A 67 7.57 -3.52 -5.64
CA SER A 67 6.30 -2.90 -5.23
C SER A 67 6.36 -1.37 -5.24
N SER A 68 7.54 -0.77 -5.04
CA SER A 68 7.75 0.67 -5.20
C SER A 68 7.55 1.15 -6.64
N VAL A 69 7.93 0.35 -7.66
CA VAL A 69 7.66 0.64 -9.07
C VAL A 69 6.16 0.67 -9.34
N VAL A 70 5.43 -0.34 -8.86
CA VAL A 70 3.96 -0.41 -8.98
C VAL A 70 3.32 0.80 -8.31
N SER A 71 3.66 1.07 -7.05
CA SER A 71 3.11 2.20 -6.29
C SER A 71 3.36 3.55 -6.98
N ARG A 72 4.59 3.78 -7.48
CA ARG A 72 4.95 4.99 -8.22
C ARG A 72 4.06 5.19 -9.45
N ILE A 73 3.88 4.15 -10.25
CA ILE A 73 3.12 4.22 -11.51
C ILE A 73 1.63 4.43 -11.24
N PHE A 74 1.05 3.68 -10.29
CA PHE A 74 -0.36 3.83 -9.92
C PHE A 74 -0.66 5.19 -9.26
N SER A 75 0.27 5.74 -8.48
CA SER A 75 0.13 7.08 -7.88
C SER A 75 0.17 8.21 -8.91
N GLN A 76 0.82 8.00 -10.05
CA GLN A 76 0.85 8.96 -11.16
C GLN A 76 -0.42 8.91 -12.01
N SER A 77 -1.14 7.80 -12.02
CA SER A 77 -2.43 7.71 -12.69
C SER A 77 -3.49 8.51 -11.94
N LYS A 78 -3.72 9.76 -12.39
CA LYS A 78 -4.93 10.51 -12.02
C LYS A 78 -6.13 9.82 -12.66
N SER A 79 -6.66 8.77 -12.03
CA SER A 79 -7.84 8.11 -12.57
C SER A 79 -9.11 8.89 -12.23
N TYR A 80 -9.67 9.51 -13.27
CA TYR A 80 -11.00 10.09 -13.33
C TYR A 80 -12.05 9.00 -13.09
N ILE A 81 -12.60 8.93 -11.87
CA ILE A 81 -14.00 8.60 -11.70
C ILE A 81 -14.57 9.66 -10.76
N LYS A 82 -15.23 10.67 -11.32
CA LYS A 82 -16.16 11.51 -10.57
C LYS A 82 -17.31 10.58 -10.17
N PRO A 83 -17.57 10.34 -8.87
CA PRO A 83 -18.83 9.74 -8.48
C PRO A 83 -19.93 10.72 -8.90
N THR A 84 -20.83 10.31 -9.78
CA THR A 84 -22.13 10.97 -9.91
C THR A 84 -22.91 10.65 -8.65
N THR A 85 -22.66 11.44 -7.61
CA THR A 85 -23.42 11.36 -6.36
C THR A 85 -24.80 11.94 -6.63
N THR A 86 -25.78 11.07 -6.85
CA THR A 86 -27.18 11.41 -6.61
C THR A 86 -27.32 11.59 -5.10
N THR A 87 -27.22 12.82 -4.63
CA THR A 87 -27.38 13.18 -3.22
C THR A 87 -28.81 12.89 -2.78
N ALA A 88 -29.02 11.77 -2.10
CA ALA A 88 -30.13 11.65 -1.16
C ALA A 88 -29.76 12.42 0.11
N THR A 89 -30.39 13.58 0.29
CA THR A 89 -30.31 14.38 1.52
C THR A 89 -30.93 13.63 2.68
N ILE A 90 -30.14 13.28 3.70
CA ILE A 90 -30.64 12.96 5.03
C ILE A 90 -30.17 14.07 5.97
N THR A 91 -31.12 14.89 6.40
CA THR A 91 -30.92 15.98 7.35
C THR A 91 -30.94 15.40 8.76
N LEU A 92 -29.81 15.41 9.47
CA LEU A 92 -29.76 15.32 10.92
C LEU A 92 -28.79 16.36 11.46
N ASN A 93 -29.36 17.34 12.16
CA ASN A 93 -28.68 18.51 12.72
C ASN A 93 -27.89 18.15 13.99
N ASN A 94 -26.85 18.97 14.24
CA ASN A 94 -25.91 19.04 15.38
C ASN A 94 -24.52 18.44 15.13
N GLN A 95 -23.77 19.12 14.24
CA GLN A 95 -22.37 18.84 13.88
C GLN A 95 -21.48 20.07 14.13
N TYR A 96 -21.37 20.53 15.38
CA TYR A 96 -20.36 21.55 15.73
C TYR A 96 -19.53 21.25 16.98
N GLU A 97 -19.81 20.17 17.71
CA GLU A 97 -19.06 19.81 18.93
C GLU A 97 -18.27 18.49 18.82
N THR A 98 -18.64 17.59 17.90
CA THR A 98 -18.04 16.25 17.74
C THR A 98 -16.79 16.22 16.85
N THR A 99 -16.64 17.15 15.91
CA THR A 99 -15.53 17.18 14.94
C THR A 99 -14.20 17.61 15.56
N LYS A 100 -14.21 18.54 16.52
CA LYS A 100 -13.00 19.05 17.17
C LYS A 100 -12.38 18.02 18.13
N ILE A 101 -13.22 17.29 18.88
CA ILE A 101 -12.80 16.21 19.77
C ILE A 101 -12.26 15.01 18.97
N ARG A 102 -12.91 14.65 17.86
CA ARG A 102 -12.43 13.57 17.00
C ARG A 102 -11.05 13.89 16.40
N SER A 103 -10.80 15.13 16.01
CA SER A 103 -9.50 15.55 15.47
C SER A 103 -8.38 15.51 16.52
N THR A 104 -8.61 15.98 17.74
CA THR A 104 -7.59 15.93 18.81
C THR A 104 -7.28 14.51 19.26
N VAL A 105 -8.28 13.63 19.30
CA VAL A 105 -8.07 12.21 19.64
C VAL A 105 -7.24 11.50 18.57
N ILE A 106 -7.51 11.73 17.28
CA ILE A 106 -6.74 11.13 16.18
C ILE A 106 -5.29 11.66 16.17
N ASN A 107 -5.09 12.95 16.43
CA ASN A 107 -3.77 13.57 16.40
C ASN A 107 -2.81 13.06 17.47
N ASN A 108 -3.33 12.50 18.57
CA ASN A 108 -2.55 11.95 19.67
C ASN A 108 -2.69 10.42 19.79
N LEU A 109 -3.33 9.76 18.81
CA LEU A 109 -3.65 8.33 18.88
C LEU A 109 -2.41 7.45 18.95
N CYS A 110 -1.29 7.91 18.39
CA CYS A 110 0.00 7.21 18.38
C CYS A 110 0.99 7.74 19.42
N SER A 111 0.58 8.65 20.30
CA SER A 111 1.46 9.19 21.35
C SER A 111 1.97 8.07 22.27
N GLY A 112 3.29 7.87 22.30
CA GLY A 112 3.95 6.85 23.13
C GLY A 112 4.25 5.52 22.43
N VAL A 113 3.96 5.40 21.14
CA VAL A 113 4.30 4.23 20.33
C VAL A 113 5.82 4.21 20.06
N LYS A 114 6.51 3.19 20.59
CA LYS A 114 7.98 3.03 20.47
C LYS A 114 8.42 2.27 19.21
N THR A 115 7.56 1.42 18.69
CA THR A 115 7.75 0.56 17.49
C THR A 115 6.47 0.57 16.66
N GLU A 116 6.51 0.13 15.40
CA GLU A 116 5.29 0.11 14.57
C GLU A 116 4.13 -0.64 15.27
N GLN A 117 2.95 -0.02 15.29
CA GLN A 117 1.78 -0.56 15.98
C GLN A 117 0.50 -0.29 15.19
N LEU A 118 -0.34 -1.31 15.10
CA LEU A 118 -1.68 -1.21 14.53
C LEU A 118 -2.70 -0.99 15.66
N ILE A 119 -3.59 -0.01 15.46
CA ILE A 119 -4.62 0.39 16.41
C ILE A 119 -5.99 0.33 15.73
N GLU A 120 -6.98 -0.24 16.39
CA GLU A 120 -8.37 -0.29 15.89
C GLU A 120 -9.00 1.10 15.73
N ASP A 121 -9.83 1.27 14.69
CA ASP A 121 -10.81 2.37 14.67
C ASP A 121 -12.06 1.95 15.48
N LYS A 122 -12.30 2.67 16.58
CA LYS A 122 -13.42 2.40 17.50
C LYS A 122 -14.80 2.78 16.94
N ILE A 123 -14.83 3.53 15.85
CA ILE A 123 -16.06 3.98 15.17
C ILE A 123 -16.40 3.02 14.03
N ASP A 124 -15.39 2.53 13.30
CA ASP A 124 -15.59 1.60 12.19
C ASP A 124 -14.55 0.48 12.22
N CYS A 125 -14.94 -0.69 12.74
CA CYS A 125 -14.06 -1.86 12.88
C CYS A 125 -13.54 -2.42 11.55
N ARG A 126 -14.03 -1.92 10.41
CA ARG A 126 -13.47 -2.23 9.08
C ARG A 126 -12.20 -1.43 8.81
N TYR A 127 -11.81 -0.51 9.68
CA TYR A 127 -10.61 0.30 9.55
C TYR A 127 -9.69 0.17 10.77
N TYR A 128 -8.43 0.50 10.53
CA TYR A 128 -7.39 0.56 11.56
C TYR A 128 -6.36 1.64 11.22
N TYR A 129 -5.63 2.09 12.23
CA TYR A 129 -4.59 3.09 12.14
C TYR A 129 -3.22 2.43 12.20
N VAL A 130 -2.28 2.93 11.39
CA VAL A 130 -0.87 2.55 11.44
C VAL A 130 -0.12 3.64 12.19
N CYS A 131 0.49 3.27 13.31
CA CYS A 131 1.35 4.13 14.10
C CYS A 131 2.81 3.73 13.88
N GLN A 132 3.68 4.72 13.71
CA GLN A 132 5.12 4.51 13.62
C GLN A 132 5.84 5.19 14.79
N SER A 133 7.03 4.69 15.13
CA SER A 133 7.87 5.27 16.18
C SER A 133 8.01 6.78 16.04
N ASN A 134 7.91 7.49 17.17
CA ASN A 134 8.06 8.94 17.28
C ASN A 134 7.00 9.80 16.58
N ASN A 135 5.92 9.21 16.05
CA ASN A 135 4.77 9.96 15.54
C ASN A 135 3.62 9.96 16.55
N SER A 136 3.09 11.14 16.88
CA SER A 136 1.90 11.24 17.74
C SER A 136 0.60 10.97 16.98
N LYS A 137 0.63 11.16 15.65
CA LYS A 137 -0.50 10.93 14.74
C LYS A 137 -0.26 9.66 13.90
N PRO A 138 -1.32 8.91 13.55
CA PRO A 138 -1.21 7.81 12.60
C PRO A 138 -0.62 8.24 11.27
N ILE A 139 0.25 7.41 10.71
CA ILE A 139 0.81 7.60 9.37
C ILE A 139 -0.20 7.19 8.29
N SER A 140 -1.13 6.28 8.62
CA SER A 140 -2.17 5.81 7.71
C SER A 140 -3.44 5.41 8.47
N HIS A 141 -4.59 5.52 7.79
CA HIS A 141 -5.88 4.97 8.19
C HIS A 141 -6.35 4.04 7.07
N LEU A 142 -6.31 2.73 7.31
CA LEU A 142 -6.45 1.70 6.29
C LEU A 142 -7.73 0.90 6.50
N GLN A 143 -8.37 0.54 5.40
CA GLN A 143 -9.53 -0.35 5.39
C GLN A 143 -9.09 -1.81 5.28
N CYS A 144 -9.74 -2.69 6.02
CA CYS A 144 -9.65 -4.12 5.84
C CYS A 144 -10.24 -4.55 4.49
N PRO A 145 -9.81 -5.71 3.95
CA PRO A 145 -10.47 -6.33 2.79
C PRO A 145 -11.97 -6.54 3.00
N GLN A 146 -12.70 -6.74 1.90
CA GLN A 146 -14.15 -6.93 1.92
C GLN A 146 -14.55 -8.05 2.92
N ASN A 147 -15.55 -7.76 3.75
CA ASN A 147 -16.07 -8.67 4.80
C ASN A 147 -15.04 -9.12 5.86
N MET A 148 -14.02 -8.29 6.13
CA MET A 148 -13.10 -8.48 7.25
C MET A 148 -13.12 -7.28 8.21
N PHE A 149 -12.72 -7.53 9.45
CA PHE A 149 -12.68 -6.56 10.54
C PHE A 149 -11.32 -6.65 11.23
N PHE A 150 -10.80 -5.51 11.68
CA PHE A 150 -9.50 -5.48 12.34
C PHE A 150 -9.57 -6.10 13.73
N SER A 151 -8.71 -7.08 14.01
CA SER A 151 -8.58 -7.73 15.31
C SER A 151 -7.36 -7.20 16.04
N MET A 152 -7.57 -6.55 17.19
CA MET A 152 -6.48 -6.11 18.06
C MET A 152 -5.67 -7.27 18.67
N LYS A 153 -6.27 -8.46 18.76
CA LYS A 153 -5.62 -9.67 19.26
C LYS A 153 -4.65 -10.24 18.23
N GLU A 154 -5.11 -10.40 16.99
CA GLU A 154 -4.34 -11.00 15.91
C GLU A 154 -3.47 -9.96 15.16
N LYS A 155 -3.67 -8.66 15.43
CA LYS A 155 -3.05 -7.53 14.71
C LYS A 155 -3.25 -7.62 13.20
N ALA A 156 -4.41 -8.12 12.78
CA ALA A 156 -4.73 -8.39 11.39
C ALA A 156 -6.22 -8.23 11.13
N CYS A 157 -6.58 -8.10 9.85
CA CYS A 157 -7.97 -8.16 9.41
C CYS A 157 -8.42 -9.63 9.38
N THR A 158 -9.45 -9.96 10.15
CA THR A 158 -10.01 -11.30 10.25
C THR A 158 -11.48 -11.29 9.82
N HIS A 159 -12.00 -12.42 9.37
CA HIS A 159 -13.45 -12.58 9.24
C HIS A 159 -14.08 -12.56 10.64
N GLN A 160 -15.31 -12.05 10.76
CA GLN A 160 -16.07 -12.10 12.02
C GLN A 160 -16.36 -13.57 12.35
N ASN A 161 -15.47 -14.18 13.15
CA ASN A 161 -15.58 -15.39 13.98
C ASN A 161 -14.20 -16.05 14.15
N SER A 162 -13.44 -15.64 15.16
CA SER A 162 -12.46 -16.47 15.88
C SER A 162 -12.10 -15.84 17.22
#